data_AF-A0A8T7LF09-F1
#
_entry.id   AF-A0A8T7LF09-F1
#
_cell.length_a   1.000
_cell.length_b   1.000
_cell.length_c   1.000
_cell.angle_alpha   90.00
_cell.angle_beta   90.00
_cell.angle_gamma   90.00
#
_symmetry.space_group_name_H-M   'P 1'
#
loop_
_entity.id
_entity.type
_entity.pdbx_description
1 polymer ?
#
loop_
_entity_poly.entity_id
_entity_poly.type
_entity_poly.pdbx_seq_one_letter_code
_entity_poly.pdbx_strand_id
1 'polypeptide(L)'
;MSRVGRRVARFPEAVLCLAEQRMVGWHCTRSDAIERRKRRMLQPRVARFVLTGRMPVMAGSLSSVCWRSACSALAHGNNGVEEGIARTMLFNLLVLMQFYHVLNCRSEYRSAFRVPLRNNTLLMIGMAVAFGIHLIAMYFPPVQALLRTTSPQLQDWLIFGALGSVILVVMEIYKWLRHADGWRQ
;
A
#
# COMPACT_ATOMS: atom_id res chain seq x y z
N MET A 1 -28.57 33.03 41.46
CA MET A 1 -28.64 32.86 39.98
C MET A 1 -27.43 33.53 39.34
N SER A 2 -26.30 32.83 39.18
CA SER A 2 -25.22 33.30 38.29
C SER A 2 -24.31 32.13 37.95
N ARG A 3 -24.25 31.80 36.65
CA ARG A 3 -23.17 31.08 35.95
C ARG A 3 -23.70 30.68 34.59
N VAL A 4 -23.22 31.32 33.53
CA VAL A 4 -22.72 30.65 32.32
C VAL A 4 -21.72 31.60 31.67
N GLY A 5 -20.45 31.43 32.02
CA GLY A 5 -19.37 31.80 31.12
C GLY A 5 -19.43 30.90 29.90
N ARG A 6 -19.42 31.48 28.70
CA ARG A 6 -19.18 30.74 27.46
C ARG A 6 -18.26 31.52 26.53
N ARG A 7 -17.04 30.99 26.47
CA ARG A 7 -16.13 30.90 25.32
C ARG A 7 -15.47 32.18 24.82
N VAL A 8 -14.34 32.43 25.49
CA VAL A 8 -13.08 32.96 24.93
C VAL A 8 -12.92 32.61 23.46
N ALA A 9 -12.70 33.68 22.70
CA ALA A 9 -12.25 33.71 21.32
C ALA A 9 -11.06 32.78 21.08
N ARG A 10 -11.16 31.97 20.02
CA ARG A 10 -10.00 31.37 19.35
C ARG A 10 -10.25 31.50 17.84
N PHE A 11 -10.21 32.75 17.39
CA PHE A 11 -10.52 33.20 16.02
C PHE A 11 -9.31 33.67 15.15
N PRO A 12 -8.01 33.34 15.41
CA PRO A 12 -6.95 33.82 14.51
C PRO A 12 -6.77 32.96 13.23
N GLU A 13 -7.02 31.65 13.28
CA GLU A 13 -6.78 30.74 12.14
C GLU A 13 -7.82 30.84 11.00
N ALA A 14 -9.05 31.25 11.31
CA ALA A 14 -10.12 31.34 10.32
C ALA A 14 -9.97 32.54 9.38
N VAL A 15 -9.34 33.62 9.86
CA VAL A 15 -9.15 34.86 9.10
C VAL A 15 -7.99 34.74 8.11
N LEU A 16 -6.90 34.09 8.50
CA LEU A 16 -5.78 33.75 7.60
C LEU A 16 -6.23 32.87 6.42
N CYS A 17 -7.10 31.88 6.68
CA CYS A 17 -7.62 31.01 5.64
C CYS A 17 -8.54 31.73 4.64
N LEU A 18 -9.29 32.76 5.07
CA LEU A 18 -10.13 33.58 4.19
C LEU A 18 -9.29 34.55 3.34
N ALA A 19 -8.18 35.06 3.88
CA ALA A 19 -7.25 35.92 3.15
C ALA A 19 -6.53 35.16 2.03
N GLU A 20 -6.08 33.93 2.29
CA GLU A 20 -5.44 33.07 1.28
C GLU A 20 -6.42 32.59 0.20
N GLN A 21 -7.67 32.29 0.58
CA GLN A 21 -8.71 31.81 -0.37
C GLN A 21 -9.13 32.87 -1.40
N ARG A 22 -9.01 34.16 -1.08
CA ARG A 22 -9.35 35.24 -2.01
C ARG A 22 -8.29 35.42 -3.11
N MET A 23 -7.07 34.95 -2.88
CA MET A 23 -5.95 35.08 -3.83
C MET A 23 -6.02 34.05 -4.96
N VAL A 24 -6.63 32.87 -4.73
CA VAL A 24 -6.70 31.76 -5.70
C VAL A 24 -8.03 31.72 -6.47
N GLY A 25 -8.96 32.66 -6.21
CA GLY A 25 -10.24 32.75 -6.95
C GLY A 25 -11.23 31.61 -6.67
N TRP A 26 -11.00 30.79 -5.65
CA TRP A 26 -11.94 29.72 -5.28
C TRP A 26 -13.05 30.28 -4.40
N HIS A 27 -14.27 30.35 -4.93
CA HIS A 27 -15.45 30.49 -4.08
C HIS A 27 -15.56 29.24 -3.21
N CYS A 28 -15.37 29.41 -1.90
CA CYS A 28 -15.57 28.36 -0.92
C CYS A 28 -17.04 27.92 -0.95
N THR A 29 -17.33 26.83 -1.67
CA THR A 29 -18.70 26.33 -1.77
C THR A 29 -19.07 25.55 -0.51
N ARG A 30 -20.37 25.46 -0.22
CA ARG A 30 -20.86 24.64 0.90
C ARG A 30 -20.43 23.17 0.78
N SER A 31 -20.26 22.65 -0.44
CA SER A 31 -19.69 21.33 -0.71
C SER A 31 -18.24 21.22 -0.25
N ASP A 32 -17.40 22.22 -0.51
CA ASP A 32 -15.98 22.20 -0.13
C ASP A 32 -15.79 22.24 1.39
N ALA A 33 -16.69 22.93 2.09
CA ALA A 33 -16.71 22.95 3.56
C ALA A 33 -17.07 21.57 4.14
N ILE A 34 -18.05 20.87 3.54
CA ILE A 34 -18.44 19.51 3.94
C ILE A 34 -17.31 18.52 3.64
N GLU A 35 -16.67 18.63 2.47
CA GLU A 35 -15.57 17.77 2.05
C GLU A 35 -14.34 17.92 2.95
N ARG A 36 -13.99 19.16 3.32
CA ARG A 36 -12.93 19.43 4.29
C ARG A 36 -13.25 18.90 5.68
N ARG A 37 -14.51 18.97 6.11
CA ARG A 37 -14.97 18.42 7.40
C ARG A 37 -14.89 16.89 7.41
N LYS A 38 -15.27 16.22 6.31
CA LYS A 38 -15.09 14.77 6.15
C LYS A 38 -13.61 14.39 6.24
N ARG A 39 -12.72 15.09 5.52
CA ARG A 39 -11.25 14.83 5.56
C ARG A 39 -10.67 14.98 6.97
N ARG A 40 -11.06 16.01 7.73
CA ARG A 40 -10.61 16.20 9.12
C ARG A 40 -11.08 15.11 10.08
N MET A 41 -12.28 14.53 9.88
CA MET A 41 -12.78 13.43 10.73
C MET A 41 -12.16 12.07 10.36
N LEU A 42 -11.86 11.85 9.08
CA LEU A 42 -11.22 10.62 8.59
C LEU A 42 -9.72 10.57 8.88
N GLN A 43 -9.01 11.70 8.76
CA GLN A 43 -7.56 11.77 8.95
C GLN A 43 -7.06 11.13 10.25
N PRO A 44 -7.57 11.44 11.45
CA PRO A 44 -7.05 10.85 12.69
C PRO A 44 -7.43 9.38 12.87
N ARG A 45 -8.46 8.87 12.18
CA ARG A 45 -8.83 7.44 12.22
C ARG A 45 -7.97 6.62 11.27
N VAL A 46 -7.84 7.05 10.02
CA VAL A 46 -7.01 6.40 9.00
C VAL A 46 -5.53 6.53 9.38
N ALA A 47 -5.05 7.72 9.75
CA ALA A 47 -3.67 7.91 10.17
C ALA A 47 -3.33 7.10 11.43
N ARG A 48 -4.21 7.02 12.43
CA ARG A 48 -3.95 6.21 13.63
C ARG A 48 -3.96 4.71 13.34
N PHE A 49 -4.75 4.27 12.37
CA PHE A 49 -4.78 2.87 11.94
C PHE A 49 -3.54 2.50 11.11
N VAL A 50 -3.10 3.40 10.23
CA VAL A 50 -1.95 3.23 9.33
C VAL A 50 -0.61 3.48 10.03
N LEU A 51 -0.51 4.44 10.97
CA LEU A 51 0.73 4.80 11.68
C LEU A 51 0.81 4.23 13.11
N THR A 52 -0.30 4.00 13.79
CA THR A 52 -0.32 3.57 15.21
C THR A 52 -0.83 2.14 15.41
N GLY A 53 -1.24 1.46 14.34
CA GLY A 53 -1.59 0.05 14.37
C GLY A 53 -0.35 -0.85 14.44
N ARG A 54 -0.50 -2.07 14.96
CA ARG A 54 0.53 -3.13 14.85
C ARG A 54 0.74 -3.60 13.40
N MET A 55 -0.18 -3.22 12.48
CA MET A 55 -0.17 -3.51 11.04
C MET A 55 1.13 -3.14 10.30
N PRO A 56 1.56 -1.86 10.25
CA PRO A 56 2.79 -1.45 9.54
C PRO A 56 4.05 -2.10 10.11
N VAL A 57 4.11 -2.32 11.43
CA VAL A 57 5.28 -2.95 12.07
C VAL A 57 5.38 -4.43 11.68
N MET A 58 4.26 -5.16 11.63
CA MET A 58 4.24 -6.56 11.22
C MET A 58 4.45 -6.73 9.71
N ALA A 59 3.79 -5.90 8.89
CA ALA A 59 3.97 -5.95 7.44
C ALA A 59 5.40 -5.58 7.02
N GLY A 60 5.98 -4.54 7.64
CA GLY A 60 7.34 -4.09 7.38
C GLY A 60 8.40 -5.08 7.86
N SER A 61 8.22 -5.65 9.05
CA SER A 61 9.17 -6.66 9.58
C SER A 61 9.16 -7.93 8.74
N LEU A 62 8.00 -8.42 8.32
CA LEU A 62 7.92 -9.60 7.46
C LEU A 62 8.40 -9.34 6.03
N SER A 63 8.13 -8.18 5.44
CA SER A 63 8.70 -7.80 4.14
C SER A 63 10.23 -7.79 4.22
N SER A 64 10.78 -7.34 5.35
CA SER A 64 12.21 -7.37 5.62
C SER A 64 12.76 -8.79 5.79
N VAL A 65 12.01 -9.71 6.40
CA VAL A 65 12.39 -11.14 6.52
C VAL A 65 12.36 -11.83 5.16
N CYS A 66 11.35 -11.54 4.35
CA CYS A 66 11.17 -12.11 3.02
C CYS A 66 12.25 -11.63 2.05
N TRP A 67 12.63 -10.36 2.15
CA TRP A 67 13.79 -9.81 1.44
C TRP A 67 15.08 -10.49 1.87
N ARG A 68 15.27 -10.70 3.18
CA ARG A 68 16.44 -11.39 3.72
C ARG A 68 16.53 -12.83 3.22
N SER A 69 15.41 -13.56 3.17
CA SER A 69 15.37 -14.93 2.64
C SER A 69 15.63 -14.98 1.13
N ALA A 70 15.17 -13.98 0.38
CA ALA A 70 15.48 -13.87 -1.05
C ALA A 70 16.97 -13.57 -1.27
N CYS A 71 17.54 -12.62 -0.53
CA CYS A 71 18.96 -12.30 -0.58
C CYS A 71 19.83 -13.49 -0.14
N SER A 72 19.43 -14.25 0.88
CA SER A 72 20.18 -15.44 1.30
C SER A 72 20.08 -16.56 0.26
N ALA A 73 18.92 -16.76 -0.38
CA ALA A 73 18.79 -17.73 -1.47
C ALA A 73 19.68 -17.37 -2.67
N LEU A 74 19.77 -16.07 -2.99
CA LEU A 74 20.68 -15.55 -4.03
C LEU A 74 22.16 -15.68 -3.62
N ALA A 75 22.49 -15.48 -2.34
CA ALA A 75 23.86 -15.57 -1.83
C ALA A 75 24.36 -17.02 -1.63
N HIS A 76 23.48 -17.96 -1.30
CA HIS A 76 23.83 -19.39 -1.19
C HIS A 76 23.99 -20.08 -2.54
N GLY A 77 23.59 -19.44 -3.65
CA GLY A 77 23.98 -19.81 -5.00
C GLY A 77 25.48 -19.54 -5.20
N ASN A 78 26.32 -20.42 -4.65
CA ASN A 78 27.77 -20.29 -4.48
C ASN A 78 28.60 -20.29 -5.79
N ASN A 79 28.03 -19.92 -6.93
CA ASN A 79 28.72 -19.85 -8.22
C ASN A 79 28.15 -18.68 -9.02
N GLY A 80 28.84 -17.53 -8.98
CA GLY A 80 28.67 -16.39 -9.90
C GLY A 80 27.29 -16.27 -10.55
N VAL A 81 26.24 -16.04 -9.75
CA VAL A 81 24.92 -15.74 -10.30
C VAL A 81 25.11 -14.53 -11.21
N GLU A 82 24.92 -14.74 -12.51
CA GLU A 82 25.06 -13.70 -13.51
C GLU A 82 24.24 -12.49 -13.04
N GLU A 83 24.85 -11.30 -13.00
CA GLU A 83 24.24 -10.11 -12.40
C GLU A 83 22.83 -9.84 -12.95
N GLY A 84 22.59 -10.21 -14.22
CA GLY A 84 21.29 -10.12 -14.87
C GLY A 84 20.22 -11.04 -14.26
N ILE A 85 20.58 -12.26 -13.86
CA ILE A 85 19.64 -13.20 -13.22
C ILE A 85 19.23 -12.68 -11.85
N ALA A 86 20.19 -12.30 -11.01
CA ALA A 86 19.91 -11.77 -9.68
C ALA A 86 19.01 -10.52 -9.75
N ARG A 87 19.30 -9.61 -10.68
CA ARG A 87 18.50 -8.40 -10.91
C ARG A 87 17.07 -8.73 -11.33
N THR A 88 16.90 -9.70 -12.23
CA THR A 88 15.58 -10.14 -12.70
C THR A 88 14.77 -10.75 -11.56
N MET A 89 15.40 -11.60 -10.74
CA MET A 89 14.77 -12.22 -9.58
C MET A 89 14.32 -11.19 -8.54
N LEU A 90 15.20 -10.23 -8.21
CA LEU A 90 14.90 -9.11 -7.30
C LEU A 90 13.75 -8.25 -7.84
N PHE A 91 13.81 -7.87 -9.11
CA PHE A 91 12.77 -7.09 -9.76
C PHE A 91 11.43 -7.82 -9.76
N ASN A 92 11.41 -9.12 -10.10
CA ASN A 92 10.21 -9.94 -10.08
C ASN A 92 9.59 -10.01 -8.68
N LEU A 93 10.41 -10.30 -7.67
CA LEU A 93 9.96 -10.40 -6.27
C LEU A 93 9.36 -9.08 -5.78
N LEU A 94 10.02 -7.94 -6.04
CA LEU A 94 9.53 -6.61 -5.64
C LEU A 94 8.16 -6.32 -6.24
N VAL A 95 8.01 -6.58 -7.54
CA VAL A 95 6.76 -6.30 -8.24
C VAL A 95 5.64 -7.21 -7.75
N LEU A 96 5.90 -8.52 -7.60
CA LEU A 96 4.94 -9.48 -7.06
C LEU A 96 4.50 -9.11 -5.63
N MET A 97 5.46 -8.76 -4.75
CA MET A 97 5.18 -8.25 -3.40
C MET A 97 4.23 -7.06 -3.42
N GLN A 98 4.49 -6.08 -4.30
CA GLN A 98 3.65 -4.90 -4.39
C GLN A 98 2.23 -5.23 -4.87
N PHE A 99 2.10 -6.18 -5.81
CA PHE A 99 0.79 -6.67 -6.25
C PHE A 99 0.01 -7.32 -5.10
N TYR A 100 0.63 -8.20 -4.31
CA TYR A 100 -0.01 -8.78 -3.13
C TYR A 100 -0.33 -7.71 -2.06
N HIS A 101 0.54 -6.72 -1.89
CA HIS A 101 0.33 -5.62 -0.95
C HIS A 101 -0.85 -4.73 -1.34
N VAL A 102 -1.04 -4.44 -2.63
CA VAL A 102 -2.20 -3.68 -3.13
C VAL A 102 -3.52 -4.40 -2.80
N LEU A 103 -3.56 -5.73 -2.90
CA LEU A 103 -4.72 -6.52 -2.47
C LEU A 103 -4.99 -6.38 -0.96
N ASN A 104 -3.95 -6.28 -0.14
CA ASN A 104 -4.08 -6.02 1.29
C ASN A 104 -4.59 -4.60 1.60
N CYS A 105 -4.09 -3.59 0.88
CA CYS A 105 -4.49 -2.18 1.02
C CYS A 105 -5.94 -1.91 0.56
N ARG A 106 -6.47 -2.74 -0.35
CA ARG A 106 -7.85 -2.62 -0.84
C ARG A 106 -8.90 -2.68 0.28
N SER A 107 -8.61 -3.40 1.36
CA SER A 107 -9.59 -3.61 2.43
C SER A 107 -8.96 -3.39 3.80
N GLU A 108 -9.20 -2.21 4.36
CA GLU A 108 -8.77 -1.84 5.72
C GLU A 108 -9.46 -2.69 6.81
N TYR A 109 -10.72 -3.11 6.60
CA TYR A 109 -11.54 -3.72 7.65
C TYR A 109 -12.07 -5.12 7.33
N ARG A 110 -12.27 -5.46 6.04
CA ARG A 110 -12.75 -6.79 5.62
C ARG A 110 -11.60 -7.67 5.12
N SER A 111 -11.75 -8.98 5.29
CA SER A 111 -10.89 -10.00 4.67
C SER A 111 -10.78 -9.77 3.15
N ALA A 112 -9.56 -9.91 2.60
CA ALA A 112 -9.31 -9.67 1.18
C ALA A 112 -10.09 -10.65 0.28
N PHE A 113 -10.38 -11.85 0.78
CA PHE A 113 -11.13 -12.90 0.07
C PHE A 113 -12.66 -12.70 0.10
N ARG A 114 -13.17 -11.88 1.03
CA ARG A 114 -14.61 -11.62 1.17
C ARG A 114 -15.11 -10.45 0.31
N VAL A 115 -14.21 -9.63 -0.22
CA VAL A 115 -14.58 -8.48 -1.04
C VAL A 115 -14.55 -8.91 -2.51
N PRO A 116 -15.69 -8.91 -3.24
CA PRO A 116 -15.72 -9.37 -4.63
C PRO A 116 -14.81 -8.50 -5.49
N LEU A 117 -13.94 -9.14 -6.29
CA LEU A 117 -12.90 -8.46 -7.08
C LEU A 117 -13.45 -7.31 -7.94
N ARG A 118 -14.72 -7.40 -8.37
CA ARG A 118 -15.44 -6.41 -9.18
C ARG A 118 -15.79 -5.08 -8.50
N ASN A 119 -15.80 -4.97 -7.17
CA ASN A 119 -16.28 -3.76 -6.49
C ASN A 119 -15.41 -2.51 -6.74
N ASN A 120 -14.15 -2.70 -7.17
CA ASN A 120 -13.28 -1.60 -7.58
C ASN A 120 -12.58 -1.96 -8.89
N THR A 121 -13.32 -1.78 -9.99
CA THR A 121 -12.85 -2.10 -11.34
C THR A 121 -11.66 -1.23 -11.74
N LEU A 122 -11.61 0.03 -11.30
CA LEU A 122 -10.49 0.93 -11.62
C LEU A 122 -9.16 0.44 -11.02
N LEU A 123 -9.17 -0.03 -9.77
CA LEU A 123 -7.98 -0.65 -9.16
C LEU A 123 -7.59 -1.95 -9.88
N MET A 124 -8.55 -2.80 -10.24
CA MET A 124 -8.26 -4.06 -10.94
C MET A 124 -7.67 -3.81 -12.34
N ILE A 125 -8.21 -2.83 -13.07
CA ILE A 125 -7.68 -2.42 -14.38
C ILE A 125 -6.26 -1.86 -14.22
N GLY A 126 -6.04 -0.97 -13.25
CA GLY A 126 -4.71 -0.43 -12.98
C GLY A 126 -3.69 -1.52 -12.62
N MET A 127 -4.11 -2.50 -11.82
CA MET A 127 -3.30 -3.67 -11.47
C MET A 127 -2.98 -4.53 -12.70
N ALA A 128 -3.97 -4.81 -13.56
CA ALA A 128 -3.79 -5.59 -14.79
C ALA A 128 -2.87 -4.86 -15.79
N VAL A 129 -3.03 -3.55 -15.96
CA VAL A 129 -2.17 -2.72 -16.81
C VAL A 129 -0.74 -2.72 -16.29
N ALA A 130 -0.54 -2.52 -14.98
CA ALA A 130 0.78 -2.58 -14.36
C ALA A 130 1.44 -3.96 -14.53
N PHE A 131 0.65 -5.04 -14.43
CA PHE A 131 1.15 -6.39 -14.63
C PHE A 131 1.52 -6.64 -16.10
N GLY A 132 0.74 -6.11 -17.04
CA GLY A 132 1.08 -6.13 -18.46
C GLY A 132 2.39 -5.39 -18.76
N ILE A 133 2.60 -4.21 -18.17
CA ILE A 133 3.86 -3.47 -18.29
C ILE A 133 5.04 -4.27 -17.72
N HIS A 134 4.83 -4.96 -16.60
CA HIS A 134 5.84 -5.85 -16.01
C HIS A 134 6.23 -7.00 -16.94
N LEU A 135 5.25 -7.66 -17.56
CA LEU A 135 5.51 -8.71 -18.55
C LEU A 135 6.25 -8.15 -19.78
N ILE A 136 5.86 -6.96 -20.27
CA ILE A 136 6.59 -6.29 -21.35
C ILE A 136 8.04 -6.05 -20.92
N ALA A 137 8.28 -5.56 -19.70
CA ALA A 137 9.64 -5.33 -19.22
C ALA A 137 10.48 -6.61 -19.12
N MET A 138 9.86 -7.76 -18.89
CA MET A 138 10.52 -9.06 -18.76
C MET A 138 10.73 -9.81 -20.06
N TYR A 139 9.95 -9.56 -21.10
CA TYR A 139 10.02 -10.30 -22.37
C TYR A 139 10.37 -9.45 -23.58
N PHE A 140 10.31 -8.12 -23.47
CA PHE A 140 10.60 -7.22 -24.58
C PHE A 140 12.11 -6.87 -24.64
N PRO A 141 12.84 -7.29 -25.69
CA PRO A 141 14.30 -7.14 -25.77
C PRO A 141 14.87 -5.73 -25.54
N PRO A 142 14.28 -4.63 -26.05
CA PRO A 142 14.86 -3.30 -25.81
C PRO A 142 14.72 -2.86 -24.35
N VAL A 143 13.68 -3.32 -23.64
CA VAL A 143 13.48 -3.02 -22.23
C VAL A 143 14.39 -3.91 -21.36
N GLN A 144 14.55 -5.19 -21.73
CA GLN A 144 15.53 -6.08 -21.09
C GLN A 144 16.96 -5.52 -21.18
N ALA A 145 17.36 -4.99 -22.34
CA ALA A 145 18.67 -4.38 -22.53
C ALA A 145 18.87 -3.13 -21.64
N LEU A 146 17.82 -2.32 -21.47
CA LEU A 146 17.85 -1.13 -20.62
C LEU A 146 17.97 -1.49 -19.13
N LEU A 147 17.20 -2.48 -18.68
CA LEU A 147 17.20 -2.94 -17.29
C LEU A 147 18.34 -3.93 -17.00
N ARG A 148 19.04 -4.44 -18.02
CA ARG A 148 19.99 -5.56 -17.95
C ARG A 148 19.39 -6.77 -17.23
N THR A 149 18.17 -7.13 -17.64
CA THR A 149 17.44 -8.29 -17.12
C THR A 149 17.46 -9.43 -18.12
N THR A 150 17.32 -10.65 -17.61
CA THR A 150 17.21 -11.88 -18.39
C THR A 150 15.77 -12.38 -18.33
N SER A 151 15.42 -13.34 -19.19
CA SER A 151 14.08 -13.95 -19.13
C SER A 151 13.99 -14.86 -17.90
N PRO A 152 13.05 -14.61 -16.96
CA PRO A 152 12.86 -15.48 -15.81
C PRO A 152 12.33 -16.86 -16.24
N GLN A 153 12.80 -17.92 -15.58
CA GLN A 153 12.27 -19.27 -15.82
C GLN A 153 10.93 -19.45 -15.09
N LEU A 154 10.12 -20.40 -15.57
CA LEU A 154 8.81 -20.69 -14.94
C LEU A 154 8.94 -21.13 -13.48
N GLN A 155 10.05 -21.79 -13.11
CA GLN A 155 10.33 -22.19 -11.73
C GLN A 155 10.52 -20.97 -10.83
N ASP A 156 11.25 -19.95 -11.30
CA ASP A 156 11.45 -18.71 -10.56
C ASP A 156 10.13 -17.99 -10.29
N TRP A 157 9.24 -17.97 -11.28
CA TRP A 157 7.88 -17.41 -11.11
C TRP A 157 7.12 -18.06 -9.96
N LEU A 158 7.20 -19.38 -9.82
CA LEU A 158 6.52 -20.11 -8.74
C LEU A 158 7.18 -19.83 -7.38
N ILE A 159 8.51 -19.87 -7.33
CA ILE A 159 9.27 -19.63 -6.09
C ILE A 159 9.03 -18.21 -5.57
N PHE A 160 9.23 -17.19 -6.42
CA PHE A 160 9.06 -15.79 -6.01
C PHE A 160 7.59 -15.40 -5.88
N GLY A 161 6.68 -16.04 -6.62
CA GLY A 161 5.23 -15.90 -6.42
C GLY A 161 4.80 -16.42 -5.05
N ALA A 162 5.25 -17.61 -4.67
CA ALA A 162 5.00 -18.18 -3.35
C ALA A 162 5.60 -17.30 -2.25
N LEU A 163 6.85 -16.85 -2.44
CA LEU A 163 7.54 -15.99 -1.50
C LEU A 163 6.80 -14.65 -1.30
N GLY A 164 6.36 -14.02 -2.39
CA GLY A 164 5.54 -12.80 -2.34
C GLY A 164 4.19 -12.99 -1.66
N SER A 165 3.55 -14.16 -1.83
CA SER A 165 2.23 -14.45 -1.25
C SER A 165 2.21 -14.47 0.28
N VAL A 166 3.37 -14.63 0.93
CA VAL A 166 3.51 -14.63 2.39
C VAL A 166 2.95 -13.34 3.00
N ILE A 167 3.14 -12.19 2.34
CA ILE A 167 2.61 -10.91 2.84
C ILE A 167 1.08 -10.87 2.86
N LEU A 168 0.44 -11.55 1.90
CA LEU A 168 -1.01 -11.66 1.83
C LEU A 168 -1.52 -12.53 2.97
N VAL A 169 -0.93 -13.72 3.14
CA VAL A 169 -1.31 -14.68 4.19
C VAL A 169 -1.18 -14.05 5.57
N VAL A 170 -0.07 -13.37 5.85
CA VAL A 170 0.19 -12.82 7.18
C VAL A 170 -0.71 -11.64 7.51
N MET A 171 -1.00 -10.77 6.55
CA MET A 171 -1.96 -9.69 6.75
C MET A 171 -3.37 -10.22 6.98
N GLU A 172 -3.73 -11.32 6.33
CA GLU A 172 -5.02 -11.98 6.55
C GLU A 172 -5.10 -12.62 7.95
N ILE A 173 -4.03 -13.29 8.40
CA ILE A 173 -3.91 -13.81 9.77
C ILE A 173 -4.01 -12.68 10.79
N TYR A 174 -3.31 -11.56 10.56
CA TYR A 174 -3.39 -10.39 11.44
C TYR A 174 -4.81 -9.84 11.54
N LYS A 175 -5.51 -9.72 10.40
CA LYS A 175 -6.92 -9.28 10.38
C LYS A 175 -7.79 -10.28 11.16
N TRP A 176 -7.56 -11.58 11.00
CA TRP A 176 -8.31 -12.62 11.68
C TRP A 176 -8.12 -12.59 13.20
N LEU A 177 -6.88 -12.47 13.68
CA LEU A 177 -6.57 -12.32 15.11
C LEU A 177 -7.22 -11.07 15.71
N ARG A 178 -7.18 -9.94 15.00
CA ARG A 178 -7.83 -8.70 15.45
C ARG A 178 -9.36 -8.82 15.53
N HIS A 179 -9.97 -9.60 14.64
CA HIS A 179 -11.40 -9.91 14.70
C HIS A 179 -11.75 -10.86 15.87
N ALA A 180 -10.83 -11.75 16.25
CA ALA A 180 -11.01 -12.65 17.40
C ALA A 180 -10.86 -11.93 18.75
N ASP A 181 -10.01 -10.90 18.85
CA ASP A 181 -9.72 -10.17 20.10
C ASP A 181 -10.83 -9.21 20.58
N GLY A 182 -12.02 -9.19 19.97
CA GLY A 182 -13.20 -8.52 20.52
C GLY A 182 -13.11 -6.99 20.69
N TRP A 183 -12.17 -6.31 20.03
CA TRP A 183 -12.03 -4.86 20.11
C TRP A 183 -13.07 -4.14 19.22
N ARG A 184 -14.27 -3.96 19.77
CA ARG A 184 -15.37 -3.02 19.44
C ARG A 184 -15.33 -2.34 18.05
N GLN A 185 -16.32 -2.74 17.24
CA GLN A 185 -16.98 -2.06 16.11
C GLN A 185 -16.14 -1.78 14.85
#